data_AF-A0A096CR16-F1
#
_entry.id   AF-A0A096CR16-F1
#
_cell.length_a   1.000
_cell.length_b   1.000
_cell.length_c   1.000
_cell.angle_alpha   90.00
_cell.angle_beta   90.00
_cell.angle_gamma   90.00
#
_symmetry.space_group_name_H-M   'P 1'
#
loop_
_entity.id
_entity.type
_entity.pdbx_description
1 polymer ?
#
loop_
_entity_poly.entity_id
_entity_poly.type
_entity_poly.pdbx_seq_one_letter_code
_entity_poly.pdbx_strand_id
1 'polypeptide(L)'
;MIVKSIQITDNDISIAYQKPSATGLTDVFTIKSKDDPRPELMQSFSQLQTIMKKNFKFLEDFNIPFVVRLFKFKYGAIDDVVDKVSVEGLIEDVNSADTLKFKTNWLSVEYADHTFAISVQDLIDESVKFIMGERAQVSLFTNEE
;
A
#
# COMPACT_ATOMS: atom_id res chain seq x y z
N MET A 1 -11.92 -7.14 8.17
CA MET A 1 -10.59 -6.68 8.61
C MET A 1 -10.24 -5.51 7.72
N ILE A 2 -9.75 -4.39 8.27
CA ILE A 2 -9.62 -3.14 7.51
C ILE A 2 -8.14 -2.76 7.43
N VAL A 3 -7.54 -2.79 6.25
CA VAL A 3 -6.13 -2.41 6.04
C VAL A 3 -6.01 -0.89 6.12
N LYS A 4 -5.22 -0.37 7.05
CA LYS A 4 -5.03 1.09 7.23
C LYS A 4 -3.84 1.64 6.48
N SER A 5 -2.79 0.86 6.32
CA SER A 5 -1.65 1.28 5.53
C SER A 5 -0.76 0.11 5.14
N ILE A 6 -0.07 0.26 4.03
CA ILE A 6 1.01 -0.62 3.60
C ILE A 6 2.25 0.23 3.30
N GLN A 7 3.37 -0.18 3.90
CA GLN A 7 4.70 0.34 3.61
C GLN A 7 5.55 -0.78 3.04
N ILE A 8 6.21 -0.50 1.92
CA ILE A 8 7.25 -1.38 1.36
C ILE A 8 8.51 -0.54 1.17
N THR A 9 9.61 -1.08 1.66
CA THR A 9 10.98 -0.58 1.46
C THR A 9 11.86 -1.75 1.03
N ASP A 10 13.10 -1.47 0.64
CA ASP A 10 14.00 -2.46 0.02
C ASP A 10 14.14 -3.76 0.82
N ASN A 11 14.00 -3.73 2.15
CA ASN A 11 14.20 -4.90 3.02
C ASN A 11 13.04 -5.17 3.99
N ASP A 12 12.00 -4.34 4.01
CA ASP A 12 10.96 -4.40 5.03
C ASP A 12 9.58 -4.10 4.44
N ILE A 13 8.63 -4.96 4.77
CA ILE A 13 7.20 -4.72 4.61
C ILE A 13 6.55 -4.48 5.96
N SER A 14 5.67 -3.47 6.04
CA SER A 14 4.87 -3.17 7.22
C SER A 14 3.43 -2.88 6.81
N ILE A 15 2.49 -3.69 7.29
CA ILE A 15 1.06 -3.51 7.04
C ILE A 15 0.35 -3.26 8.38
N ALA A 16 -0.32 -2.12 8.50
CA ALA A 16 -1.19 -1.81 9.63
C ALA A 16 -2.64 -2.11 9.26
N TYR A 17 -3.38 -2.77 10.15
CA TYR A 17 -4.77 -3.14 9.92
C TYR A 17 -5.58 -3.10 11.21
N GLN A 18 -6.90 -2.99 11.06
CA GLN A 18 -7.87 -3.04 12.14
C GLN A 18 -8.65 -4.35 12.11
N LYS A 19 -8.88 -4.92 13.30
CA LYS A 19 -9.72 -6.09 13.48
C LYS A 19 -10.71 -5.82 14.62
N PRO A 20 -11.99 -6.23 14.47
CA PRO A 20 -12.93 -6.22 15.59
C PRO A 20 -12.41 -7.12 16.70
N SER A 21 -12.36 -6.60 17.92
CA SER A 21 -12.05 -7.37 19.11
C SER A 21 -13.27 -8.17 19.54
N ALA A 22 -13.05 -9.23 20.33
CA ALA A 22 -14.13 -10.00 20.94
C ALA A 22 -14.98 -9.17 21.93
N THR A 23 -14.51 -7.98 22.31
CA THR A 23 -15.19 -7.06 23.25
C THR A 23 -15.99 -5.96 22.55
N GLY A 24 -16.05 -5.97 21.21
CA GLY A 24 -16.75 -4.93 20.43
C GLY A 24 -15.94 -3.63 20.24
N LEU A 25 -14.67 -3.62 20.66
CA LEU A 25 -13.72 -2.53 20.39
C LEU A 25 -12.97 -2.80 19.08
N THR A 26 -12.36 -1.77 18.50
CA THR A 26 -11.51 -1.93 17.31
C THR A 26 -10.05 -1.85 17.71
N ASP A 27 -9.31 -2.94 17.55
CA ASP A 27 -7.87 -2.98 17.80
C ASP A 27 -7.10 -2.72 16.49
N VAL A 28 -6.02 -1.95 16.59
CA VAL A 28 -5.09 -1.70 15.48
C VAL A 28 -3.85 -2.56 15.68
N PHE A 29 -3.55 -3.38 14.67
CA PHE A 29 -2.37 -4.25 14.63
C PHE A 29 -1.41 -3.78 13.55
N THR A 30 -0.17 -4.23 13.64
CA THR A 30 0.84 -4.04 12.60
C THR A 30 1.63 -5.32 12.42
N ILE A 31 1.65 -5.86 11.21
CA ILE A 31 2.52 -6.96 10.81
C ILE A 31 3.73 -6.36 10.12
N LYS A 32 4.92 -6.82 10.51
CA LYS A 32 6.19 -6.49 9.86
C LYS A 32 6.86 -7.77 9.41
N SER A 33 7.42 -7.77 8.21
CA SER A 33 8.27 -8.87 7.73
C SER A 33 9.52 -8.31 7.05
N LYS A 34 10.60 -9.09 7.16
CA LYS A 34 11.85 -8.91 6.42
C LYS A 34 11.97 -9.86 5.23
N ASP A 35 11.04 -10.81 5.13
CA ASP A 35 10.98 -11.70 3.98
C ASP A 35 10.51 -10.92 2.76
N ASP A 36 11.00 -11.32 1.59
CA ASP A 36 10.56 -10.71 0.34
C ASP A 36 9.04 -10.86 0.20
N PRO A 37 8.31 -9.74 0.02
CA PRO A 37 6.89 -9.81 -0.27
C PRO A 37 6.65 -10.59 -1.56
N ARG A 38 5.54 -11.32 -1.61
CA ARG A 38 5.19 -12.13 -2.78
C ARG A 38 5.08 -11.27 -4.03
N PRO A 39 5.38 -11.82 -5.22
CA PRO A 39 5.33 -11.08 -6.48
C PRO A 39 4.02 -10.33 -6.71
N GLU A 40 2.87 -10.90 -6.32
CA GLU A 40 1.55 -10.29 -6.54
C GLU A 40 1.32 -9.05 -5.67
N LEU A 41 1.78 -9.09 -4.41
CA LEU A 41 1.75 -7.93 -3.52
C LEU A 41 2.69 -6.83 -4.02
N MET A 42 3.88 -7.22 -4.50
CA MET A 42 4.81 -6.28 -5.10
C MET A 42 4.28 -5.68 -6.39
N GLN A 43 3.59 -6.47 -7.21
CA GLN A 43 3.01 -6.03 -8.47
C GLN A 43 1.89 -5.02 -8.22
N SER A 44 0.95 -5.32 -7.32
CA SER A 44 -0.14 -4.39 -6.97
C SER A 44 0.40 -3.09 -6.36
N PHE A 45 1.41 -3.18 -5.49
CA PHE A 45 2.09 -2.00 -4.93
C PHE A 45 2.77 -1.17 -6.02
N SER A 46 3.53 -1.80 -6.92
CA SER A 46 4.25 -1.15 -8.01
C SER A 46 3.32 -0.51 -9.05
N GLN A 47 2.16 -1.13 -9.31
CA GLN A 47 1.12 -0.56 -10.17
C GLN A 47 0.58 0.74 -9.57
N LEU A 48 0.24 0.75 -8.28
CA LEU A 48 -0.24 1.96 -7.62
C LEU A 48 0.84 3.05 -7.54
N GLN A 49 2.11 2.68 -7.31
CA GLN A 49 3.24 3.60 -7.42
C GLN A 49 3.31 4.23 -8.81
N THR A 50 3.14 3.44 -9.87
CA THR A 50 3.21 3.92 -11.26
C THR A 50 2.09 4.92 -11.56
N ILE A 51 0.87 4.66 -11.09
CA ILE A 51 -0.24 5.61 -11.23
C ILE A 51 0.07 6.90 -10.46
N MET A 52 0.60 6.80 -9.24
CA MET A 52 1.01 7.98 -8.49
C MET A 52 2.12 8.75 -9.19
N LYS A 53 3.12 8.08 -9.75
CA LYS A 53 4.21 8.75 -10.49
C LYS A 53 3.69 9.59 -11.65
N LYS A 54 2.70 9.07 -12.40
CA LYS A 54 2.02 9.84 -13.46
C LYS A 54 1.36 11.13 -12.93
N ASN A 55 0.77 11.09 -11.73
CA ASN A 55 0.18 12.27 -11.10
C ASN A 55 1.23 13.27 -10.59
N PHE A 56 2.46 12.81 -10.33
CA PHE A 56 3.61 13.65 -9.93
C PHE A 56 4.60 13.87 -11.08
N LYS A 57 4.15 13.77 -12.34
CA LYS A 57 5.03 13.87 -13.52
C LYS A 57 5.88 15.15 -13.53
N PHE A 58 5.39 16.24 -12.96
CA PHE A 58 6.19 17.47 -12.84
C PHE A 58 7.54 17.23 -12.15
N LEU A 59 7.63 16.33 -11.16
CA LEU A 59 8.91 15.98 -10.52
C LEU A 59 9.86 15.28 -11.49
N GLU A 60 9.33 14.42 -12.37
CA GLU A 60 10.11 13.79 -13.44
C GLU A 60 10.59 14.83 -14.46
N ASP A 61 9.75 15.81 -14.82
CA ASP A 61 10.12 16.90 -15.74
C ASP A 61 11.29 17.74 -15.21
N PHE A 62 11.45 17.84 -13.89
CA PHE A 62 12.59 18.50 -13.24
C PHE A 62 13.76 17.55 -12.92
N ASN A 63 13.73 16.30 -13.37
CA ASN A 63 14.70 15.25 -13.04
C ASN A 63 14.89 15.07 -11.51
N ILE A 64 13.82 15.21 -10.74
CA ILE A 64 13.84 15.03 -9.28
C ILE A 64 13.49 13.57 -8.98
N PRO A 65 14.44 12.74 -8.51
CA PRO A 65 14.16 11.36 -8.13
C PRO A 65 13.19 11.31 -6.95
N PHE A 66 12.19 10.45 -7.05
CA PHE A 66 11.33 10.16 -5.92
C PHE A 66 10.84 8.72 -5.91
N VAL A 67 10.63 8.22 -4.69
CA VAL A 67 10.16 6.87 -4.41
C VAL A 67 8.98 6.95 -3.44
N VAL A 68 7.84 6.44 -3.87
CA VAL A 68 6.67 6.24 -3.00
C VAL A 68 6.93 5.01 -2.13
N ARG A 69 6.79 5.11 -0.81
CA ARG A 69 7.10 3.99 0.10
C ARG A 69 5.89 3.55 0.93
N LEU A 70 4.89 4.41 1.11
CA LEU A 70 3.79 4.17 2.04
C LEU A 70 2.47 4.69 1.46
N PHE A 71 1.46 3.82 1.47
CA PHE A 71 0.07 4.14 1.20
C PHE A 71 -0.74 4.05 2.48
N LYS A 72 -1.56 5.07 2.76
CA LYS A 72 -2.52 5.11 3.86
C LYS A 72 -3.92 5.17 3.31
N PHE A 73 -4.82 4.37 3.87
CA PHE A 73 -6.20 4.23 3.42
C PHE A 73 -7.17 4.78 4.45
N LYS A 74 -8.13 5.57 3.97
CA LYS A 74 -9.24 6.09 4.75
C LYS A 74 -10.54 5.62 4.11
N TYR A 75 -11.34 4.95 4.92
CA TYR A 75 -12.60 4.33 4.50
C TYR A 75 -13.74 5.33 4.63
N GLY A 76 -14.73 5.20 3.75
CA GLY A 76 -15.92 6.05 3.70
C GLY A 76 -16.96 5.66 4.76
N ALA A 77 -18.17 6.17 4.58
CA ALA A 77 -19.31 5.83 5.43
C ALA A 77 -19.87 4.42 5.17
N ILE A 78 -19.56 3.85 4.00
CA ILE A 78 -19.83 2.46 3.67
C ILE A 78 -18.61 1.67 4.13
N ASP A 79 -18.82 0.75 5.07
CA ASP A 79 -17.76 -0.13 5.58
C ASP A 79 -17.09 -0.88 4.41
N ASP A 80 -15.78 -1.09 4.54
CA ASP A 80 -14.91 -1.76 3.56
C ASP A 80 -14.70 -1.04 2.21
N VAL A 81 -15.30 0.14 1.98
CA VAL A 81 -15.00 0.97 0.79
C VAL A 81 -14.00 2.08 1.13
N VAL A 82 -12.88 2.14 0.40
CA VAL A 82 -11.90 3.22 0.55
C VAL A 82 -12.37 4.48 -0.15
N ASP A 83 -12.57 5.55 0.62
CA ASP A 83 -12.92 6.89 0.12
C ASP A 83 -11.67 7.68 -0.26
N LYS A 84 -10.60 7.58 0.54
CA LYS A 84 -9.40 8.42 0.39
C LYS A 84 -8.09 7.67 0.60
N VAL A 85 -7.07 8.10 -0.13
CA VAL A 85 -5.69 7.61 -0.03
C VAL A 85 -4.75 8.77 0.26
N SER A 86 -3.78 8.56 1.16
CA SER A 86 -2.65 9.47 1.37
C SER A 86 -1.36 8.71 1.10
N VAL A 87 -0.42 9.37 0.43
CA VAL A 87 0.85 8.78 0.02
C VAL A 87 2.00 9.47 0.70
N GLU A 88 2.94 8.67 1.19
CA GLU A 88 4.19 9.13 1.78
C GLU A 88 5.37 8.49 1.03
N GLY A 89 6.40 9.28 0.79
CA GLY A 89 7.57 8.85 0.03
C GLY A 89 8.79 9.71 0.32
N LEU A 90 9.87 9.40 -0.37
CA LEU A 90 11.13 10.14 -0.34
C LEU A 90 11.39 10.79 -1.69
N ILE A 91 11.88 12.01 -1.66
CA ILE A 91 12.58 12.66 -2.76
C ILE A 91 14.07 12.59 -2.40
N GLU A 92 14.88 12.13 -3.32
CA GLU A 92 16.33 11.98 -3.13
C GLU A 92 17.00 13.02 -4.02
N ASP A 93 17.95 13.80 -3.48
CA ASP A 93 18.78 14.65 -4.33
C ASP A 93 19.80 13.76 -5.07
N VAL A 94 19.94 13.92 -6.38
CA VAL A 94 20.93 13.16 -7.18
C VAL A 94 22.36 13.62 -6.84
N ASN A 95 22.51 14.85 -6.35
CA ASN A 95 23.80 15.51 -6.15
C ASN A 95 24.20 15.62 -4.67
N SER A 96 23.33 15.23 -3.73
CA SER A 96 23.62 15.20 -2.31
C SER A 96 23.05 13.93 -1.67
N ALA A 97 23.53 13.56 -0.48
CA ALA A 97 22.95 12.45 0.28
C ALA A 97 21.63 12.84 0.99
N ASP A 98 21.07 14.02 0.68
CA ASP A 98 19.90 14.54 1.37
C ASP A 98 18.62 13.89 0.83
N THR A 99 17.74 13.53 1.77
CA THR A 99 16.44 12.95 1.46
C THR A 99 15.34 13.78 2.08
N LEU A 100 14.37 14.17 1.25
CA LEU A 100 13.19 14.92 1.66
C LEU A 100 12.00 13.97 1.75
N LYS A 101 11.34 13.95 2.90
CA LYS A 101 10.08 13.21 3.07
C LYS A 101 8.93 14.05 2.53
N PHE A 102 8.13 13.48 1.62
CA PHE A 102 6.89 14.11 1.20
C PHE A 102 5.69 13.32 1.68
N LYS A 103 4.57 14.04 1.84
CA LYS A 103 3.27 13.49 2.16
C LYS A 103 2.21 14.22 1.38
N THR A 104 1.32 13.47 0.73
CA THR A 104 0.14 14.05 0.10
C THR A 104 -0.96 14.29 1.12
N ASN A 105 -1.80 15.29 0.86
CA ASN A 105 -3.12 15.34 1.47
C ASN A 105 -3.94 14.09 1.08
N TRP A 106 -5.08 13.89 1.76
CA TRP A 106 -6.02 12.82 1.41
C TRP A 106 -6.60 13.06 0.02
N LEU A 107 -6.23 12.20 -0.93
CA LEU A 107 -6.71 12.17 -2.29
C LEU A 107 -7.98 11.32 -2.35
N SER A 108 -9.05 11.82 -2.97
CA SER A 108 -10.27 11.03 -3.13
C SER A 108 -10.11 9.97 -4.20
N VAL A 109 -10.62 8.78 -3.93
CA VAL A 109 -10.57 7.63 -4.85
C VAL A 109 -11.64 7.76 -5.94
N GLU A 110 -12.83 8.30 -5.62
CA GLU A 110 -13.96 8.44 -6.56
C GLU A 110 -13.69 9.38 -7.74
N TYR A 111 -12.76 10.33 -7.60
CA TYR A 111 -12.60 11.44 -8.55
C TYR A 111 -11.36 11.34 -9.45
N ALA A 112 -10.56 10.26 -9.38
CA ALA A 112 -9.27 10.21 -10.07
C ALA A 112 -9.32 9.45 -11.42
N ASP A 113 -9.75 8.18 -11.41
CA ASP A 113 -9.81 7.25 -12.55
C ASP A 113 -10.35 5.90 -12.00
N HIS A 114 -11.20 5.18 -12.73
CA HIS A 114 -11.58 3.80 -12.35
C HIS A 114 -10.35 2.90 -12.18
N THR A 115 -9.31 3.12 -12.98
CA THR A 115 -8.02 2.43 -12.86
C THR A 115 -7.37 2.65 -11.49
N PHE A 116 -7.43 3.87 -10.95
CA PHE A 116 -6.85 4.18 -9.65
C PHE A 116 -7.61 3.49 -8.52
N ALA A 117 -8.95 3.53 -8.57
CA ALA A 117 -9.80 2.84 -7.61
C ALA A 117 -9.56 1.31 -7.60
N ILE A 118 -9.48 0.70 -8.78
CA ILE A 118 -9.17 -0.73 -8.94
C ILE A 118 -7.80 -1.05 -8.34
N SER A 119 -6.74 -0.30 -8.68
CA SER A 119 -5.40 -0.57 -8.14
C SER A 119 -5.29 -0.36 -6.63
N VAL A 120 -6.06 0.57 -6.06
CA VAL A 120 -6.15 0.72 -4.59
C VAL A 120 -6.78 -0.52 -3.97
N GLN A 121 -7.88 -1.03 -4.54
CA GLN A 121 -8.55 -2.22 -4.05
C GLN A 121 -7.69 -3.47 -4.20
N ASP A 122 -7.04 -3.66 -5.35
CA ASP A 122 -6.13 -4.80 -5.60
C ASP A 122 -5.02 -4.88 -4.54
N LEU A 123 -4.43 -3.72 -4.20
CA LEU A 123 -3.39 -3.64 -3.18
C LEU A 123 -3.92 -4.00 -1.78
N ILE A 124 -5.15 -3.59 -1.46
CA ILE A 124 -5.80 -3.93 -0.19
C ILE A 124 -6.08 -5.43 -0.11
N ASP A 125 -6.60 -6.02 -1.19
CA ASP A 125 -6.92 -7.44 -1.25
C ASP A 125 -5.66 -8.30 -1.12
N GLU A 126 -4.57 -7.94 -1.81
CA GLU A 126 -3.29 -8.63 -1.64
C GLU A 126 -2.69 -8.42 -0.24
N SER A 127 -2.88 -7.24 0.37
CA SER A 127 -2.49 -7.00 1.76
C SER A 127 -3.26 -7.90 2.74
N VAL A 128 -4.57 -8.09 2.52
CA VAL A 128 -5.40 -9.00 3.31
C VAL A 128 -4.92 -10.44 3.18
N LYS A 129 -4.68 -10.92 1.94
CA LYS A 129 -4.13 -12.27 1.68
C LYS A 129 -2.77 -12.48 2.34
N PHE A 130 -1.92 -11.45 2.34
CA PHE A 130 -0.64 -11.47 3.04
C PHE A 130 -0.83 -11.63 4.55
N ILE A 131 -1.71 -10.82 5.17
CA ILE A 131 -2.00 -10.88 6.61
C ILE A 131 -2.56 -12.24 7.01
N MET A 132 -3.51 -12.78 6.23
CA MET A 132 -4.17 -14.05 6.54
C MET A 132 -3.29 -15.26 6.24
N GLY A 133 -2.21 -15.10 5.47
CA GLY A 133 -1.38 -16.22 5.03
C GLY A 133 -2.09 -17.19 4.09
N GLU A 134 -3.28 -16.86 3.58
CA GLU A 134 -4.18 -17.75 2.83
C GLU A 134 -3.46 -18.49 1.69
N ARG A 135 -2.59 -17.79 0.95
CA ARG A 135 -1.87 -18.41 -0.17
C ARG A 135 -0.69 -19.28 0.24
N ALA A 136 -0.11 -19.09 1.43
CA ALA A 136 0.93 -19.99 1.93
C ALA A 136 0.32 -21.35 2.31
N GLN A 137 -0.90 -21.31 2.86
CA GLN A 137 -1.67 -22.51 3.18
C GLN A 137 -2.11 -23.25 1.93
N VAL A 138 -2.65 -22.56 0.91
CA VAL A 138 -3.05 -23.22 -0.35
C VAL A 138 -1.85 -23.90 -1.05
N SER A 139 -0.67 -23.29 -1.06
CA SER A 139 0.51 -23.90 -1.71
C SER A 139 1.07 -25.13 -0.98
N LEU A 140 0.81 -25.26 0.32
CA LEU A 140 1.22 -26.43 1.11
C LEU A 140 0.42 -27.69 0.75
N PHE A 141 -0.78 -27.53 0.19
CA PHE A 141 -1.67 -28.63 -0.17
C PHE A 141 -1.75 -28.91 -1.67
N THR A 142 -1.05 -28.14 -2.52
CA THR A 142 -0.97 -28.37 -3.98
C THR A 142 0.17 -29.33 -4.40
N ASN A 143 0.90 -29.93 -3.45
CA ASN A 143 1.94 -30.93 -3.72
C ASN A 143 1.53 -32.37 -3.36
N GLU A 144 0.23 -32.67 -3.39
CA GLU A 144 -0.28 -34.05 -3.34
C GLU A 144 -1.13 -34.34 -4.59
N GLU A 145 -0.46 -34.60 -5.71
CA GLU A 145 -0.93 -35.52 -6.77
C GLU A 145 0.25 -36.01 -7.63
#